data_AF-A0A554KF36-F1
#
_entry.id   AF-A0A554KF36-F1
#
_cell.length_a   1.000
_cell.length_b   1.000
_cell.length_c   1.000
_cell.angle_alpha   90.00
_cell.angle_beta   90.00
_cell.angle_gamma   90.00
#
_symmetry.space_group_name_H-M   'P 1'
#
loop_
_entity.id
_entity.type
_entity.pdbx_description
1 polymer ?
#
loop_
_entity_poly.entity_id
_entity_poly.type
_entity_poly.pdbx_seq_one_letter_code
_entity_poly.pdbx_strand_id
1 'polypeptide(L)'
;MTNAIVESAVRDEQEKVKNSPESVGEFTKNVEDNVRERIDAMREIVGDSLPPELDEAMEEARSYSETKANILDPDMHVADTAKDGNAGVYDVASGDIAIDDEAMDAEPDDAGYWERVGKHEKIHAEQADEHNADALAYTDASGAMQGVEVEELIEGEATQENEDGDLTPEYLEHKRTWKRVAAIVGETRLKQALHSGDIVALQKAVLEEEAPDHALAV
;
A
#
# COMPACT_ATOMS: atom_id res chain seq x y z
N MET A 1 -26.86 -6.16 17.34
CA MET A 1 -27.24 -7.24 16.40
C MET A 1 -27.00 -6.73 14.97
N THR A 2 -27.41 -5.50 14.69
CA THR A 2 -26.87 -4.53 13.71
C THR A 2 -25.40 -4.74 13.31
N ASN A 3 -24.47 -4.51 14.26
CA ASN A 3 -23.03 -4.65 14.00
C ASN A 3 -22.64 -6.01 13.41
N ALA A 4 -23.33 -7.10 13.79
CA ALA A 4 -23.00 -8.43 13.31
C ALA A 4 -23.41 -8.68 11.85
N ILE A 5 -24.40 -7.94 11.32
CA ILE A 5 -24.81 -8.06 9.91
C ILE A 5 -23.78 -7.36 9.02
N VAL A 6 -23.40 -6.13 9.39
CA VAL A 6 -22.40 -5.34 8.66
C VAL A 6 -21.03 -5.99 8.76
N GLU A 7 -20.55 -6.34 9.96
CA GLU A 7 -19.27 -7.04 10.15
C GLU A 7 -19.22 -8.35 9.36
N SER A 8 -20.32 -9.10 9.29
CA SER A 8 -20.36 -10.32 8.50
C SER A 8 -20.39 -10.05 7.00
N ALA A 9 -21.02 -8.98 6.53
CA ALA A 9 -20.98 -8.60 5.13
C ALA A 9 -19.57 -8.18 4.72
N VAL A 10 -18.88 -7.38 5.54
CA VAL A 10 -17.49 -7.00 5.30
C VAL A 10 -16.58 -8.23 5.22
N ARG A 11 -16.68 -9.16 6.17
CA ARG A 11 -15.90 -10.41 6.14
C ARG A 11 -16.16 -11.27 4.91
N ASP A 12 -17.42 -11.33 4.46
CA ASP A 12 -17.76 -12.07 3.25
C ASP A 12 -17.11 -11.46 2.01
N GLU A 13 -17.08 -10.12 1.91
CA GLU A 13 -16.39 -9.42 0.81
C GLU A 13 -14.86 -9.55 0.92
N GLN A 14 -14.29 -9.47 2.13
CA GLN A 14 -12.86 -9.73 2.37
C GLN A 14 -12.44 -11.13 1.89
N GLU A 15 -13.26 -12.15 2.15
CA GLU A 15 -12.96 -13.51 1.68
C GLU A 15 -13.04 -13.63 0.14
N LYS A 16 -13.82 -12.78 -0.54
CA LYS A 16 -13.88 -12.75 -2.01
C LYS A 16 -12.65 -12.09 -2.62
N VAL A 17 -12.18 -10.97 -2.07
CA VAL A 17 -11.02 -10.23 -2.62
C VAL A 17 -9.74 -11.05 -2.61
N LYS A 18 -9.59 -12.01 -1.68
CA LYS A 18 -8.50 -13.01 -1.68
C LYS A 18 -8.37 -13.80 -2.99
N ASN A 19 -9.46 -13.92 -3.74
CA ASN A 19 -9.51 -14.68 -5.00
C ASN A 19 -9.66 -13.79 -6.23
N SER A 20 -10.13 -12.56 -6.08
CA SER A 20 -10.34 -11.60 -7.15
C SER A 20 -10.34 -10.19 -6.56
N PRO A 21 -9.25 -9.41 -6.71
CA PRO A 21 -9.20 -8.02 -6.26
C PRO A 21 -10.38 -7.21 -6.82
N GLU A 22 -10.88 -6.28 -6.02
CA GLU A 22 -11.95 -5.35 -6.37
C GLU A 22 -11.48 -3.92 -6.10
N SER A 23 -12.03 -2.93 -6.80
CA SER A 23 -11.77 -1.54 -6.40
C SER A 23 -12.37 -1.23 -5.02
N VAL A 24 -11.83 -0.27 -4.28
CA VAL A 24 -12.39 0.21 -3.00
C VAL A 24 -13.84 0.66 -3.19
N GLY A 25 -14.14 1.31 -4.31
CA GLY A 25 -15.50 1.69 -4.69
C GLY A 25 -16.43 0.48 -4.89
N GLU A 26 -15.97 -0.56 -5.60
CA GLU A 26 -16.76 -1.79 -5.79
C GLU A 26 -16.93 -2.56 -4.48
N PHE A 27 -15.86 -2.75 -3.72
CA PHE A 27 -15.86 -3.45 -2.44
C PHE A 27 -16.86 -2.84 -1.47
N THR A 28 -16.77 -1.53 -1.24
CA THR A 28 -17.64 -0.83 -0.27
C THR A 28 -19.11 -0.85 -0.69
N LYS A 29 -19.37 -0.82 -2.00
CA LYS A 29 -20.72 -0.98 -2.55
C LYS A 29 -21.23 -2.41 -2.42
N ASN A 30 -20.40 -3.42 -2.65
CA ASN A 30 -20.74 -4.82 -2.47
C ASN A 30 -21.11 -5.13 -1.02
N VAL A 31 -20.42 -4.52 -0.04
CA VAL A 31 -20.81 -4.57 1.38
C VAL A 31 -22.22 -4.02 1.59
N GLU A 32 -22.54 -2.82 1.05
CA GLU A 32 -23.88 -2.23 1.18
C GLU A 32 -24.96 -3.14 0.54
N ASP A 33 -24.68 -3.64 -0.67
CA ASP A 33 -25.60 -4.50 -1.41
C ASP A 33 -25.84 -5.83 -0.66
N ASN A 34 -24.79 -6.45 -0.08
CA ASN A 34 -24.89 -7.68 0.71
C ASN A 34 -25.72 -7.47 1.99
N VAL A 35 -25.52 -6.35 2.72
CA VAL A 35 -26.37 -5.99 3.87
C VAL A 35 -27.83 -5.82 3.45
N ARG A 36 -28.09 -5.16 2.31
CA ARG A 36 -29.43 -4.96 1.77
C ARG A 36 -30.12 -6.28 1.43
N GLU A 37 -29.43 -7.17 0.71
CA GLU A 37 -29.95 -8.49 0.36
C GLU A 37 -30.32 -9.33 1.58
N ARG A 38 -29.47 -9.30 2.63
CA ARG A 38 -29.74 -10.00 3.89
C ARG A 38 -30.99 -9.45 4.58
N ILE A 39 -31.17 -8.13 4.58
CA ILE A 39 -32.34 -7.48 5.17
C ILE A 39 -33.60 -7.81 4.37
N ASP A 40 -33.55 -7.79 3.05
CA ASP A 40 -34.67 -8.14 2.17
C ASP A 40 -35.08 -9.61 2.34
N ALA A 41 -34.12 -10.52 2.47
CA ALA A 41 -34.39 -11.92 2.79
C ALA A 41 -35.08 -12.08 4.16
N MET A 42 -34.68 -11.30 5.17
CA MET A 42 -35.38 -11.27 6.45
C MET A 42 -36.79 -10.68 6.32
N ARG A 43 -37.00 -9.63 5.51
CA ARG A 43 -38.35 -9.09 5.22
C ARG A 43 -39.26 -10.15 4.63
N GLU A 44 -38.75 -10.96 3.71
CA GLU A 44 -39.54 -12.02 3.07
C GLU A 44 -40.02 -13.09 4.07
N ILE A 45 -39.19 -13.42 5.07
CA ILE A 45 -39.49 -14.44 6.07
C ILE A 45 -40.46 -13.94 7.15
N VAL A 46 -40.24 -12.71 7.65
CA VAL A 46 -40.92 -12.20 8.85
C VAL A 46 -42.00 -11.14 8.53
N GLY A 47 -42.07 -10.66 7.28
CA GLY A 47 -42.99 -9.62 6.82
C GLY A 47 -42.62 -8.21 7.30
N ASP A 48 -43.55 -7.27 7.17
CA ASP A 48 -43.36 -5.83 7.51
C ASP A 48 -43.14 -5.56 9.02
N SER A 49 -43.14 -6.60 9.86
CA SER A 49 -42.92 -6.49 11.31
C SER A 49 -41.44 -6.53 11.69
N LEU A 50 -40.57 -6.06 10.80
CA LEU A 50 -39.13 -6.11 11.04
C LEU A 50 -38.69 -5.28 12.24
N PRO A 51 -37.64 -5.70 12.94
CA PRO A 51 -37.01 -4.90 13.98
C PRO A 51 -36.39 -3.61 13.38
N PRO A 52 -36.51 -2.45 14.06
CA PRO A 52 -35.86 -1.20 13.64
C PRO A 52 -34.34 -1.31 13.53
N GLU A 53 -33.73 -2.26 14.22
CA GLU A 53 -32.30 -2.59 14.14
C GLU A 53 -31.86 -2.98 12.72
N LEU A 54 -32.76 -3.36 11.80
CA LEU A 54 -32.37 -3.62 10.41
C LEU A 54 -32.22 -2.34 9.59
N ASP A 55 -33.01 -1.31 9.89
CA ASP A 55 -32.82 0.00 9.26
C ASP A 55 -31.50 0.64 9.73
N GLU A 56 -31.17 0.48 11.02
CA GLU A 56 -29.86 0.87 11.58
C GLU A 56 -28.69 0.16 10.87
N ALA A 57 -28.82 -1.13 10.54
CA ALA A 57 -27.76 -1.87 9.82
C ALA A 57 -27.53 -1.33 8.40
N MET A 58 -28.59 -0.89 7.70
CA MET A 58 -28.44 -0.23 6.41
C MET A 58 -27.77 1.14 6.54
N GLU A 59 -28.11 1.91 7.58
CA GLU A 59 -27.46 3.19 7.85
C GLU A 59 -25.98 3.01 8.17
N GLU A 60 -25.62 2.01 8.98
CA GLU A 60 -24.24 1.63 9.27
C GLU A 60 -23.46 1.24 8.00
N ALA A 61 -24.04 0.42 7.12
CA ALA A 61 -23.38 0.01 5.87
C ALA A 61 -23.13 1.20 4.92
N ARG A 62 -24.08 2.14 4.82
CA ARG A 62 -23.88 3.38 4.04
C ARG A 62 -22.81 4.26 4.67
N SER A 63 -22.86 4.42 5.99
CA SER A 63 -21.85 5.18 6.74
C SER A 63 -20.44 4.59 6.53
N TYR A 64 -20.32 3.27 6.51
CA TYR A 64 -19.07 2.58 6.17
C TYR A 64 -18.59 2.94 4.76
N SER A 65 -19.45 2.82 3.74
CA SER A 65 -19.08 3.15 2.35
C SER A 65 -18.68 4.62 2.18
N GLU A 66 -19.49 5.55 2.72
CA GLU A 66 -19.19 6.98 2.67
C GLU A 66 -17.87 7.29 3.37
N THR A 67 -17.62 6.67 4.52
CA THR A 67 -16.38 6.85 5.26
C THR A 67 -15.18 6.40 4.45
N LYS A 68 -15.20 5.18 3.91
CA LYS A 68 -14.08 4.65 3.11
C LYS A 68 -13.83 5.48 1.85
N ALA A 69 -14.87 5.91 1.14
CA ALA A 69 -14.75 6.80 -0.01
C ALA A 69 -14.20 8.20 0.34
N ASN A 70 -14.30 8.64 1.60
CA ASN A 70 -13.73 9.90 2.06
C ASN A 70 -12.24 9.79 2.42
N ILE A 71 -11.77 8.61 2.83
CA ILE A 71 -10.39 8.41 3.30
C ILE A 71 -9.49 7.71 2.28
N LEU A 72 -10.05 6.87 1.40
CA LEU A 72 -9.35 6.11 0.36
C LEU A 72 -9.87 6.52 -1.02
N ASP A 73 -8.98 6.48 -2.02
CA ASP A 73 -9.38 6.73 -3.41
C ASP A 73 -10.24 5.55 -3.89
N PRO A 74 -11.47 5.78 -4.39
CA PRO A 74 -12.35 4.72 -4.87
C PRO A 74 -11.75 3.84 -5.99
N ASP A 75 -10.77 4.36 -6.73
CA ASP A 75 -10.11 3.67 -7.84
C ASP A 75 -8.92 2.79 -7.37
N MET A 76 -8.51 2.88 -6.10
CA MET A 76 -7.58 1.91 -5.50
C MET A 76 -8.21 0.52 -5.44
N HIS A 77 -7.40 -0.52 -5.35
CA HIS A 77 -7.85 -1.90 -5.21
C HIS A 77 -7.78 -2.37 -3.76
N VAL A 78 -8.61 -3.34 -3.40
CA VAL A 78 -8.54 -4.11 -2.15
C VAL A 78 -7.98 -5.50 -2.49
N ALA A 79 -6.93 -5.92 -1.80
CA ALA A 79 -6.28 -7.22 -1.99
C ALA A 79 -5.68 -7.76 -0.67
N ASP A 80 -5.24 -9.02 -0.68
CA ASP A 80 -4.58 -9.66 0.46
C ASP A 80 -3.07 -9.36 0.41
N THR A 81 -2.68 -8.19 0.93
CA THR A 81 -1.29 -7.70 0.94
C THR A 81 -0.60 -7.90 2.29
N ALA A 82 -1.34 -8.24 3.34
CA ALA A 82 -0.81 -8.62 4.65
C ALA A 82 0.18 -9.80 4.58
N LYS A 83 0.07 -10.68 3.58
CA LYS A 83 1.07 -11.73 3.31
C LYS A 83 2.48 -11.19 3.08
N ASP A 84 2.57 -9.99 2.54
CA ASP A 84 3.81 -9.27 2.27
C ASP A 84 4.15 -8.28 3.39
N GLY A 85 3.34 -8.26 4.46
CA GLY A 85 3.54 -7.43 5.65
C GLY A 85 3.17 -5.96 5.47
N ASN A 86 2.48 -5.61 4.39
CA ASN A 86 2.19 -4.22 4.06
C ASN A 86 0.70 -3.91 4.20
N ALA A 87 0.37 -2.67 4.61
CA ALA A 87 -1.02 -2.19 4.66
C ALA A 87 -1.53 -1.68 3.30
N GLY A 88 -0.60 -1.48 2.37
CA GLY A 88 -0.82 -1.12 0.98
C GLY A 88 0.42 -1.48 0.17
N VAL A 89 0.23 -1.79 -1.11
CA VAL A 89 1.32 -2.06 -2.05
C VAL A 89 1.00 -1.37 -3.36
N TYR A 90 1.96 -0.66 -3.91
CA TYR A 90 1.93 -0.16 -5.27
C TYR A 90 2.54 -1.18 -6.23
N ASP A 91 1.76 -1.69 -7.18
CA ASP A 91 2.27 -2.51 -8.28
C ASP A 91 2.80 -1.59 -9.38
N VAL A 92 4.13 -1.55 -9.50
CA VAL A 92 4.84 -0.72 -10.49
C VAL A 92 4.50 -1.12 -11.93
N ALA A 93 4.21 -2.40 -12.19
CA ALA A 93 3.96 -2.90 -13.54
C ALA A 93 2.55 -2.55 -14.05
N SER A 94 1.55 -2.52 -13.16
CA SER A 94 0.18 -2.13 -13.52
C SER A 94 -0.13 -0.67 -13.21
N GLY A 95 0.64 -0.04 -12.33
CA GLY A 95 0.37 1.29 -11.80
C GLY A 95 -0.78 1.32 -10.79
N ASP A 96 -1.19 0.16 -10.28
CA ASP A 96 -2.31 0.03 -9.35
C ASP A 96 -1.83 0.05 -7.91
N ILE A 97 -2.61 0.67 -7.04
CA ILE A 97 -2.43 0.62 -5.59
C ILE A 97 -3.41 -0.40 -5.03
N ALA A 98 -2.89 -1.38 -4.30
CA ALA A 98 -3.67 -2.39 -3.59
C ALA A 98 -3.56 -2.15 -2.08
N ILE A 99 -4.69 -1.87 -1.42
CA ILE A 99 -4.82 -1.77 0.03
C ILE A 99 -5.15 -3.15 0.60
N ASP A 100 -4.59 -3.45 1.76
CA ASP A 100 -4.85 -4.71 2.44
C ASP A 100 -6.36 -4.91 2.75
N ASP A 101 -6.82 -6.15 2.83
CA ASP A 101 -8.23 -6.43 3.13
C ASP A 101 -8.52 -6.27 4.63
N GLU A 102 -7.59 -6.59 5.52
CA GLU A 102 -7.73 -6.34 6.97
C GLU A 102 -7.65 -4.84 7.30
N ALA A 103 -6.87 -4.09 6.52
CA ALA A 103 -6.85 -2.62 6.52
C ALA A 103 -8.24 -1.98 6.32
N MET A 104 -9.11 -2.61 5.52
CA MET A 104 -10.46 -2.11 5.29
C MET A 104 -11.33 -2.15 6.55
N ASP A 105 -10.98 -2.91 7.58
CA ASP A 105 -11.69 -2.97 8.86
C ASP A 105 -11.21 -1.95 9.89
N ALA A 106 -10.07 -1.30 9.67
CA ALA A 106 -9.55 -0.33 10.63
C ALA A 106 -10.48 0.87 10.79
N GLU A 107 -10.56 1.35 12.04
CA GLU A 107 -11.53 2.35 12.45
C GLU A 107 -11.35 3.70 11.71
N PRO A 108 -12.45 4.40 11.42
CA PRO A 108 -12.43 5.73 10.80
C PRO A 108 -11.67 6.78 11.62
N ASP A 109 -11.61 6.60 12.93
CA ASP A 109 -10.97 7.50 13.87
C ASP A 109 -9.45 7.56 13.65
N ASP A 110 -8.91 6.56 12.95
CA ASP A 110 -7.56 6.55 12.40
C ASP A 110 -7.51 7.04 10.94
N ALA A 111 -8.36 8.00 10.60
CA ALA A 111 -8.35 8.67 9.29
C ALA A 111 -6.95 9.23 8.95
N GLY A 112 -6.19 9.63 9.96
CA GLY A 112 -4.81 10.08 9.79
C GLY A 112 -3.89 8.97 9.27
N TYR A 113 -4.04 7.72 9.73
CA TYR A 113 -3.30 6.57 9.24
C TYR A 113 -3.67 6.23 7.80
N TRP A 114 -4.97 6.17 7.47
CA TRP A 114 -5.39 5.85 6.11
C TRP A 114 -5.00 6.90 5.08
N GLU A 115 -5.10 8.18 5.45
CA GLU A 115 -4.57 9.26 4.63
C GLU A 115 -3.05 9.15 4.46
N ARG A 116 -2.34 8.63 5.47
CA ARG A 116 -0.90 8.38 5.42
C ARG A 116 -0.53 7.24 4.48
N VAL A 117 -1.20 6.10 4.57
CA VAL A 117 -0.99 4.96 3.66
C VAL A 117 -1.31 5.38 2.22
N GLY A 118 -2.49 5.94 1.94
CA GLY A 118 -2.89 6.26 0.55
C GLY A 118 -1.97 7.27 -0.15
N LYS A 119 -1.42 8.24 0.60
CA LYS A 119 -0.43 9.18 0.06
C LYS A 119 0.95 8.56 -0.10
N HIS A 120 1.29 7.54 0.70
CA HIS A 120 2.58 6.84 0.62
C HIS A 120 2.61 6.02 -0.67
N GLU A 121 1.56 5.25 -0.91
CA GLU A 121 1.40 4.50 -2.15
C GLU A 121 1.34 5.40 -3.39
N LYS A 122 0.81 6.62 -3.24
CA LYS A 122 0.87 7.61 -4.32
C LYS A 122 2.29 8.12 -4.60
N ILE A 123 3.14 8.24 -3.59
CA ILE A 123 4.56 8.60 -3.80
C ILE A 123 5.25 7.50 -4.61
N HIS A 124 4.97 6.24 -4.31
CA HIS A 124 5.45 5.10 -5.10
C HIS A 124 4.98 5.20 -6.56
N ALA A 125 3.73 5.57 -6.79
CA ALA A 125 3.19 5.82 -8.14
C ALA A 125 3.82 7.01 -8.89
N GLU A 126 4.47 7.93 -8.18
CA GLU A 126 5.15 9.08 -8.79
C GLU A 126 6.64 8.77 -9.08
N GLN A 127 7.18 7.68 -8.54
CA GLN A 127 8.54 7.21 -8.76
C GLN A 127 8.56 6.28 -9.99
N ALA A 128 9.22 6.70 -11.06
CA ALA A 128 9.04 6.16 -12.43
C ALA A 128 8.98 4.62 -12.59
N ASP A 129 7.98 4.19 -13.35
CA ASP A 129 7.49 2.82 -13.54
C ASP A 129 8.45 1.81 -14.23
N GLU A 130 9.61 2.22 -14.73
CA GLU A 130 10.57 1.30 -15.36
C GLU A 130 12.00 1.64 -14.97
N HIS A 131 12.57 0.84 -14.08
CA HIS A 131 14.01 0.86 -13.82
C HIS A 131 14.73 0.04 -14.89
N ASN A 132 15.86 0.55 -15.38
CA ASN A 132 16.68 -0.18 -16.35
C ASN A 132 17.33 -1.45 -15.74
N ALA A 133 17.22 -1.66 -14.42
CA ALA A 133 17.73 -2.82 -13.70
C ALA A 133 16.91 -3.05 -12.41
N ASP A 134 16.73 -4.32 -12.02
CA ASP A 134 16.03 -4.71 -10.80
C ASP A 134 16.91 -4.61 -9.54
N ALA A 135 18.23 -4.53 -9.72
CA ALA A 135 19.19 -4.44 -8.63
C ALA A 135 20.38 -3.53 -8.97
N LEU A 136 20.83 -2.80 -7.96
CA LEU A 136 22.04 -2.00 -7.92
C LEU A 136 23.18 -2.85 -7.32
N ALA A 137 24.23 -3.08 -8.09
CA ALA A 137 25.44 -3.75 -7.59
C ALA A 137 26.61 -2.77 -7.45
N TYR A 138 27.18 -2.60 -6.26
CA TYR A 138 28.28 -1.66 -6.04
C TYR A 138 29.35 -2.20 -5.11
N THR A 139 30.49 -1.52 -5.02
CA THR A 139 31.54 -1.88 -4.04
C THR A 139 31.44 -0.92 -2.86
N ASP A 140 31.34 -1.43 -1.64
CA ASP A 140 31.34 -0.60 -0.43
C ASP A 140 32.75 -0.13 -0.02
N ALA A 141 32.81 0.74 0.98
CA ALA A 141 34.05 1.30 1.53
C ALA A 141 35.10 0.25 1.97
N SER A 142 34.69 -1.01 2.19
CA SER A 142 35.58 -2.11 2.57
C SER A 142 36.18 -2.86 1.38
N GLY A 143 35.73 -2.55 0.16
CA GLY A 143 36.10 -3.27 -1.07
C GLY A 143 35.22 -4.50 -1.33
N ALA A 144 34.12 -4.68 -0.61
CA ALA A 144 33.20 -5.79 -0.81
C ALA A 144 32.12 -5.43 -1.83
N MET A 145 31.77 -6.36 -2.72
CA MET A 145 30.62 -6.21 -3.61
C MET A 145 29.32 -6.35 -2.82
N GLN A 146 28.45 -5.36 -2.95
CA GLN A 146 27.11 -5.29 -2.41
C GLN A 146 26.09 -5.35 -3.56
N GLY A 147 24.94 -5.96 -3.29
CA GLY A 147 23.75 -5.92 -4.14
C GLY A 147 22.60 -5.37 -3.32
N VAL A 148 21.85 -4.44 -3.90
CA VAL A 148 20.65 -3.85 -3.31
C VAL A 148 19.55 -3.90 -4.36
N GLU A 149 18.40 -4.46 -4.02
CA GLU A 149 17.24 -4.45 -4.91
C GLU A 149 16.72 -3.02 -5.07
N VAL A 150 16.28 -2.64 -6.26
CA VAL A 150 15.80 -1.27 -6.49
C VAL A 150 14.51 -0.99 -5.72
N GLU A 151 13.66 -2.00 -5.55
CA GLU A 151 12.46 -1.95 -4.71
C GLU A 151 12.77 -1.52 -3.27
N GLU A 152 13.86 -2.02 -2.67
CA GLU A 152 14.29 -1.60 -1.32
C GLU A 152 14.60 -0.09 -1.25
N LEU A 153 15.02 0.52 -2.37
CA LEU A 153 15.32 1.94 -2.44
C LEU A 153 14.03 2.76 -2.59
N ILE A 154 13.09 2.33 -3.45
CA ILE A 154 11.77 2.97 -3.63
C ILE A 154 11.05 3.05 -2.28
N GLU A 155 10.96 1.92 -1.56
CA GLU A 155 10.33 1.83 -0.24
C GLU A 155 10.97 2.75 0.80
N GLY A 156 12.30 2.84 0.78
CA GLY A 156 13.04 3.70 1.70
C GLY A 156 12.94 5.20 1.38
N GLU A 157 12.56 5.60 0.15
CA GLU A 157 12.31 6.99 -0.22
C GLU A 157 11.04 7.53 0.42
N ALA A 158 10.04 6.68 0.67
CA ALA A 158 8.73 7.12 1.08
C ALA A 158 8.81 7.99 2.35
N THR A 159 8.53 9.29 2.12
CA THR A 159 8.84 10.36 3.08
C THR A 159 7.76 10.55 4.14
N GLN A 160 6.69 9.76 4.06
CA GLN A 160 5.52 10.01 4.87
C GLN A 160 5.70 9.60 6.33
N GLU A 161 5.13 10.43 7.22
CA GLU A 161 5.08 10.17 8.65
C GLU A 161 4.12 9.01 8.91
N ASN A 162 4.64 7.78 8.91
CA ASN A 162 3.98 6.66 9.56
C ASN A 162 4.39 6.68 11.04
N GLU A 163 3.51 6.25 11.95
CA GLU A 163 3.92 6.13 13.34
C GLU A 163 4.92 4.97 13.45
N ASP A 164 5.95 5.09 14.29
CA ASP A 164 7.01 4.07 14.39
C ASP A 164 6.48 2.68 14.79
N GLY A 165 5.26 2.60 15.37
CA GLY A 165 4.57 1.35 15.67
C GLY A 165 3.82 0.73 14.48
N ASP A 166 3.53 1.54 13.46
CA ASP A 166 2.84 1.14 12.23
C ASP A 166 3.81 0.55 11.20
N LEU A 167 5.11 0.77 11.39
CA LEU A 167 6.16 0.35 10.46
C LEU A 167 6.66 -1.05 10.78
N THR A 168 6.68 -1.91 9.75
CA THR A 168 7.28 -3.23 9.86
C THR A 168 8.80 -3.14 10.05
N PRO A 169 9.42 -4.13 10.72
CA PRO A 169 10.88 -4.26 10.78
C PRO A 169 11.56 -4.20 9.41
N GLU A 170 10.92 -4.79 8.40
CA GLU A 170 11.32 -4.81 7.00
C GLU A 170 11.41 -3.39 6.44
N TYR A 171 10.36 -2.59 6.63
CA TYR A 171 10.33 -1.20 6.19
C TYR A 171 11.41 -0.34 6.88
N LEU A 172 11.66 -0.58 8.17
CA LEU A 172 12.74 0.09 8.88
C LEU A 172 14.12 -0.23 8.28
N GLU A 173 14.31 -1.42 7.71
CA GLU A 173 15.55 -1.77 7.01
C GLU A 173 15.62 -1.10 5.64
N HIS A 174 14.51 -1.01 4.87
CA HIS A 174 14.46 -0.24 3.62
C HIS A 174 14.89 1.22 3.83
N LYS A 175 14.35 1.88 4.86
CA LYS A 175 14.77 3.25 5.25
C LYS A 175 16.26 3.33 5.61
N ARG A 176 16.85 2.30 6.21
CA ARG A 176 18.30 2.27 6.50
C ARG A 176 19.11 2.08 5.22
N THR A 177 18.69 1.19 4.33
CA THR A 177 19.34 0.96 3.03
C THR A 177 19.30 2.21 2.16
N TRP A 178 18.15 2.87 2.05
CA TRP A 178 18.03 4.19 1.42
C TRP A 178 19.05 5.19 1.97
N LYS A 179 19.05 5.40 3.28
CA LYS A 179 19.96 6.36 3.94
C LYS A 179 21.43 6.00 3.70
N ARG A 180 21.76 4.71 3.63
CA ARG A 180 23.10 4.21 3.35
C ARG A 180 23.54 4.57 1.93
N VAL A 181 22.72 4.30 0.92
CA VAL A 181 23.03 4.63 -0.48
C VAL A 181 23.03 6.15 -0.70
N ALA A 182 22.05 6.86 -0.14
CA ALA A 182 21.97 8.32 -0.20
C ALA A 182 23.18 9.01 0.44
N ALA A 183 23.78 8.43 1.49
CA ALA A 183 24.99 8.95 2.10
C ALA A 183 26.23 8.86 1.19
N ILE A 184 26.21 7.96 0.19
CA ILE A 184 27.31 7.77 -0.76
C ILE A 184 27.19 8.75 -1.92
N VAL A 185 26.05 8.75 -2.62
CA VAL A 185 25.88 9.49 -3.89
C VAL A 185 25.09 10.78 -3.77
N GLY A 186 24.54 11.06 -2.58
CA GLY A 186 23.65 12.18 -2.32
C GLY A 186 22.18 11.85 -2.63
N GLU A 187 21.29 12.26 -1.72
CA GLU A 187 19.84 12.01 -1.81
C GLU A 187 19.24 12.53 -3.13
N THR A 188 19.60 13.73 -3.57
CA THR A 188 19.08 14.30 -4.83
C THR A 188 19.39 13.43 -6.04
N ARG A 189 20.59 12.83 -6.09
CA ARG A 189 21.03 12.02 -7.24
C ARG A 189 20.35 10.65 -7.23
N LEU A 190 20.20 10.06 -6.05
CA LEU A 190 19.45 8.83 -5.86
C LEU A 190 17.99 8.98 -6.32
N LYS A 191 17.30 10.02 -5.86
CA LYS A 191 15.92 10.34 -6.27
C LYS A 191 15.78 10.54 -7.78
N GLN A 192 16.71 11.31 -8.38
CA GLN A 192 16.71 11.51 -9.83
C GLN A 192 16.91 10.20 -10.60
N ALA A 193 17.77 9.31 -10.12
CA ALA A 193 18.00 8.02 -10.76
C ALA A 193 16.76 7.12 -10.69
N LEU A 194 16.08 7.08 -9.54
CA LEU A 194 14.84 6.31 -9.39
C LEU A 194 13.73 6.88 -10.27
N HIS A 195 13.52 8.20 -10.26
CA HIS A 195 12.55 8.88 -11.14
C HIS A 195 12.86 8.78 -12.64
N SER A 196 14.08 8.42 -13.04
CA SER A 196 14.44 8.31 -14.47
C SER A 196 14.74 6.88 -14.91
N GLY A 197 14.71 5.93 -13.97
CA GLY A 197 15.15 4.55 -14.18
C GLY A 197 16.65 4.40 -14.47
N ASP A 198 17.47 5.45 -14.39
CA ASP A 198 18.90 5.43 -14.73
C ASP A 198 19.77 4.85 -13.59
N ILE A 199 19.51 3.59 -13.25
CA ILE A 199 20.23 2.83 -12.22
C ILE A 199 21.70 2.63 -12.59
N VAL A 200 22.02 2.57 -13.89
CA VAL A 200 23.42 2.43 -14.34
C VAL A 200 24.23 3.68 -14.01
N ALA A 201 23.67 4.88 -14.23
CA ALA A 201 24.34 6.11 -13.82
C ALA A 201 24.49 6.21 -12.30
N LEU A 202 23.51 5.72 -11.53
CA LEU A 202 23.60 5.61 -10.07
C LEU A 202 24.73 4.69 -9.65
N GLN A 203 24.80 3.48 -10.23
CA GLN A 203 25.86 2.49 -9.97
C GLN A 203 27.25 3.07 -10.23
N LYS A 204 27.41 3.74 -11.37
CA LYS A 204 28.66 4.40 -11.72
C LYS A 204 29.03 5.48 -10.70
N ALA A 205 28.06 6.29 -10.26
CA ALA A 205 28.29 7.32 -9.25
C ALA A 205 28.73 6.72 -7.91
N VAL A 206 28.11 5.60 -7.47
CA VAL A 206 28.53 4.91 -6.25
C VAL A 206 29.99 4.42 -6.37
N LEU A 207 30.34 3.82 -7.51
CA LEU A 207 31.70 3.34 -7.76
C LEU A 207 32.73 4.47 -7.80
N GLU A 208 32.38 5.64 -8.34
CA GLU A 208 33.24 6.82 -8.36
C GLU A 208 33.55 7.35 -6.94
N GLU A 209 32.58 7.28 -6.01
CA GLU A 209 32.74 7.79 -4.64
C GLU A 209 33.39 6.78 -3.69
N GLU A 210 33.02 5.49 -3.75
CA GLU A 210 33.50 4.44 -2.83
C GLU A 210 34.77 3.75 -3.32
N ALA A 211 35.00 3.71 -4.65
CA ALA A 211 36.10 2.99 -5.27
C ALA A 211 36.75 3.79 -6.42
N PRO A 212 37.25 5.02 -6.18
CA PRO A 212 37.76 5.92 -7.22
C PRO A 212 38.92 5.32 -8.04
N ASP A 213 39.70 4.40 -7.45
CA ASP A 213 40.80 3.71 -8.12
C ASP A 213 40.34 2.60 -9.09
N HIS A 214 39.07 2.18 -9.02
CA HIS A 214 38.45 1.16 -9.88
C HIS A 214 37.48 1.74 -10.92
N ALA A 215 37.03 2.98 -10.75
CA ALA A 215 36.15 3.67 -11.70
C ALA A 215 36.78 3.92 -13.09
N LEU A 216 38.10 3.72 -13.24
CA LEU A 216 38.85 3.94 -14.48
C LEU A 216 39.04 2.69 -15.36
N ALA A 217 38.43 1.54 -15.01
CA ALA A 217 38.65 0.27 -15.71
C ALA A 217 37.48 -0.22 -16.60
N VAL A 218 36.43 0.59 -16.81
CA VAL A 218 35.29 0.27 -17.70
C VAL A 218 35.17 1.29 -18.83
#